data_AF-A0AAU1ZQF5-F1
#
_entry.id   AF-A0AAU1ZQF5-F1
#
_cell.length_a   1.000
_cell.length_b   1.000
_cell.length_c   1.000
_cell.angle_alpha   90.00
_cell.angle_beta   90.00
_cell.angle_gamma   90.00
#
_symmetry.space_group_name_H-M   'P 1'
#
loop_
_entity.id
_entity.type
_entity.pdbx_description
1 polymer ?
#
loop_
_entity_poly.entity_id
_entity_poly.type
_entity_poly.pdbx_seq_one_letter_code
_entity_poly.pdbx_strand_id
1 'polypeptide(L)'
;MRADPRSLTTLFPVAARHTGAEAGEAVRAQLLGALPGSAPERAAALEELYRHGDTAERLAVLRALPLLDQEGAVGPAALPLIADALRTNDARLVTAAVGPYAARYLDQPAWRQAVLKCVFMNIPLYAVAGLARRTDPELVRMFAAFAAERTAAGRPVPDDLLTQLDLHDTGEHHAHL
;
A
#
# COMPACT_ATOMS: atom_id res chain seq x y z
N MET A 1 15.84 -14.66 19.01
CA MET A 1 16.36 -13.60 19.91
C MET A 1 15.36 -12.46 19.86
N ARG A 2 14.66 -12.13 20.96
CA ARG A 2 13.71 -10.99 20.97
C ARG A 2 14.52 -9.69 20.99
N ALA A 3 14.23 -8.75 20.09
CA ALA A 3 14.91 -7.46 20.08
C ALA A 3 14.34 -6.54 21.16
N ASP A 4 15.19 -5.81 21.87
CA ASP A 4 14.77 -4.73 22.77
C ASP A 4 14.21 -3.55 21.95
N PRO A 5 13.00 -3.02 22.24
CA PRO A 5 12.42 -1.87 21.56
C PRO A 5 13.35 -0.65 21.47
N ARG A 6 14.20 -0.40 22.48
CA ARG A 6 15.17 0.71 22.45
C ARG A 6 16.34 0.45 21.50
N SER A 7 16.69 -0.81 21.29
CA SER A 7 17.72 -1.18 20.32
C SER A 7 17.19 -1.01 18.89
N LEU A 8 15.89 -1.19 18.66
CA LEU A 8 15.27 -1.02 17.34
C LEU A 8 15.28 0.44 16.86
N THR A 9 14.94 1.41 17.71
CA THR A 9 14.99 2.84 17.34
C THR A 9 16.41 3.30 16.98
N THR A 10 17.44 2.65 17.53
CA THR A 10 18.85 2.97 17.22
C THR A 10 19.35 2.23 15.98
N LEU A 11 19.00 0.95 15.82
CA LEU A 11 19.52 0.09 14.74
C LEU A 11 18.77 0.26 13.41
N PHE A 12 17.47 0.57 13.46
CA PHE A 12 16.64 0.69 12.27
C PHE A 12 17.12 1.81 11.32
N PRO A 13 17.53 3.00 11.80
CA PRO A 13 18.03 4.04 10.91
C PRO A 13 19.42 3.76 10.33
N VAL A 14 20.29 3.12 11.11
CA VAL A 14 21.68 2.86 10.71
C VAL A 14 21.85 1.60 9.85
N ALA A 15 20.84 0.73 9.79
CA ALA A 15 20.87 -0.53 9.04
C ALA A 15 21.39 -0.35 7.61
N ALA A 16 20.84 0.60 6.85
CA ALA A 16 21.29 0.84 5.47
C ALA A 16 22.67 1.52 5.36
N ARG A 17 23.09 2.27 6.39
CA ARG A 17 24.38 2.98 6.39
C ARG A 17 25.57 2.03 6.51
N HIS A 18 25.38 0.85 7.08
CA HIS A 18 26.48 -0.09 7.40
C HIS A 18 26.52 -1.32 6.50
N THR A 19 25.42 -1.64 5.80
CA THR A 19 25.31 -2.87 4.99
C THR A 19 25.03 -2.62 3.50
N GLY A 20 24.75 -1.38 3.09
CA GLY A 20 24.27 -1.05 1.73
C GLY A 20 22.74 -1.09 1.64
N ALA A 21 22.17 -0.55 0.55
CA ALA A 21 20.73 -0.33 0.45
C ALA A 21 19.89 -1.62 0.54
N GLU A 22 20.22 -2.64 -0.26
CA GLU A 22 19.46 -3.92 -0.28
C GLU A 22 19.61 -4.72 1.01
N ALA A 23 20.84 -4.88 1.51
CA ALA A 23 21.08 -5.56 2.79
C ALA A 23 20.48 -4.77 3.96
N GLY A 24 20.42 -3.44 3.87
CA GLY A 24 19.75 -2.58 4.83
C GLY A 24 18.24 -2.82 4.89
N GLU A 25 17.59 -3.00 3.73
CA GLU A 25 16.17 -3.37 3.67
C GLU A 25 15.90 -4.74 4.29
N ALA A 26 16.74 -5.74 4.00
CA ALA A 26 16.62 -7.08 4.59
C ALA A 26 16.80 -7.07 6.11
N VAL A 27 17.79 -6.33 6.63
CA VAL A 27 18.00 -6.16 8.08
C VAL A 27 16.81 -5.45 8.71
N ARG A 28 16.27 -4.39 8.09
CA ARG A 28 15.06 -3.71 8.59
C ARG A 28 13.87 -4.66 8.67
N ALA A 29 13.62 -5.47 7.65
CA ALA A 29 12.54 -6.45 7.67
C ALA A 29 12.70 -7.46 8.83
N GLN A 30 13.91 -7.98 9.06
CA GLN A 30 14.18 -8.88 10.20
C GLN A 30 13.96 -8.20 11.55
N LEU A 31 14.42 -6.95 11.70
CA LEU A 31 14.24 -6.15 12.91
C LEU A 31 12.75 -5.93 13.22
N LEU A 32 11.94 -5.62 12.20
CA LEU A 32 10.50 -5.44 12.35
C LEU A 32 9.78 -6.74 12.73
N GLY A 33 10.15 -7.88 12.13
CA GLY A 33 9.62 -9.20 12.52
C GLY A 33 9.97 -9.59 13.97
N ALA A 34 11.13 -9.15 14.46
CA ALA A 34 11.61 -9.45 15.80
C ALA A 34 11.06 -8.53 16.91
N LEU A 35 10.21 -7.55 16.57
CA LEU A 35 9.52 -6.69 17.55
C LEU A 35 8.86 -7.56 18.63
N PRO A 36 8.95 -7.23 19.92
CA PRO A 36 8.20 -7.92 20.96
C PRO A 36 6.81 -7.30 21.14
N GLY A 37 5.97 -7.93 21.96
CA GLY A 37 4.69 -7.38 22.39
C GLY A 37 3.48 -7.89 21.61
N SER A 38 2.31 -7.44 22.07
CA SER A 38 1.01 -7.62 21.46
C SER A 38 0.86 -6.81 20.17
N ALA A 39 -0.20 -7.08 19.39
CA ALA A 39 -0.45 -6.36 18.15
C ALA A 39 -0.57 -4.83 18.31
N PRO A 40 -1.26 -4.29 19.33
CA PRO A 40 -1.28 -2.84 19.57
C PRO A 40 0.10 -2.27 19.92
N GLU A 41 0.89 -2.96 20.73
CA GLU A 41 2.24 -2.50 21.11
C GLU A 41 3.19 -2.49 19.90
N ARG A 42 3.12 -3.53 19.06
CA ARG A 42 3.88 -3.57 17.80
C ARG A 42 3.43 -2.48 16.85
N ALA A 43 2.14 -2.27 16.67
CA ALA A 43 1.61 -1.21 15.82
C ALA A 43 2.09 0.18 16.29
N ALA A 44 2.10 0.44 17.59
CA ALA A 44 2.63 1.70 18.15
C ALA A 44 4.14 1.86 17.87
N ALA A 45 4.93 0.78 17.99
CA ALA A 45 6.35 0.82 17.65
C ALA A 45 6.58 1.07 16.15
N LEU A 46 5.79 0.45 15.27
CA LEU A 46 5.82 0.70 13.83
C LEU A 46 5.43 2.15 13.51
N GLU A 47 4.43 2.69 14.20
CA GLU A 47 3.99 4.07 14.03
C GLU A 47 5.09 5.06 14.43
N GLU A 48 5.83 4.77 15.49
CA GLU A 48 6.96 5.60 15.92
C GLU A 48 8.10 5.60 14.87
N LEU A 49 8.47 4.42 14.38
CA LEU A 49 9.48 4.27 13.32
C LEU A 49 9.05 4.94 12.02
N TYR A 50 7.77 4.85 11.68
CA TYR A 50 7.22 5.46 10.46
C TYR A 50 7.14 6.99 10.56
N ARG A 51 6.67 7.54 11.69
CA ARG A 51 6.49 9.00 11.84
C ARG A 51 7.81 9.77 11.84
N HIS A 52 8.83 9.21 12.46
CA HIS A 52 10.15 9.84 12.56
C HIS A 52 11.15 9.38 11.51
N GLY A 53 10.77 8.39 10.69
CA GLY A 53 11.65 7.81 9.70
C GLY A 53 11.74 8.62 8.41
N ASP A 54 12.88 8.50 7.73
CA ASP A 54 13.02 8.97 6.36
C ASP A 54 12.16 8.13 5.38
N THR A 55 12.15 8.49 4.09
CA THR A 55 11.33 7.76 3.12
C THR A 55 11.70 6.28 3.02
N ALA A 56 12.98 5.92 3.12
CA ALA A 56 13.41 4.52 3.02
C ALA A 56 12.95 3.71 4.24
N GLU A 57 12.99 4.32 5.43
CA GLU A 57 12.50 3.75 6.68
C GLU A 57 10.99 3.56 6.67
N ARG A 58 10.25 4.58 6.21
CA ARG A 58 8.79 4.50 6.02
C ARG A 58 8.41 3.42 5.03
N LEU A 59 9.13 3.31 3.91
CA LEU A 59 8.93 2.24 2.93
C LEU A 59 9.17 0.86 3.56
N ALA A 60 10.23 0.70 4.35
CA ALA A 60 10.51 -0.56 5.02
C ALA A 60 9.38 -0.97 5.98
N VAL A 61 8.82 -0.01 6.74
CA VAL A 61 7.65 -0.27 7.60
C VAL A 61 6.45 -0.71 6.78
N LEU A 62 6.06 0.03 5.74
CA LEU A 62 4.89 -0.29 4.92
C LEU A 62 5.02 -1.65 4.23
N ARG A 63 6.20 -1.96 3.69
CA ARG A 63 6.49 -3.23 3.01
C ARG A 63 6.47 -4.44 3.95
N ALA A 64 6.73 -4.24 5.24
CA ALA A 64 6.68 -5.32 6.23
C ALA A 64 5.25 -5.67 6.69
N LEU A 65 4.29 -4.75 6.56
CA LEU A 65 2.91 -4.94 7.07
C LEU A 65 2.22 -6.22 6.58
N PRO A 66 2.29 -6.61 5.29
CA PRO A 66 1.65 -7.85 4.84
C PRO A 66 2.17 -9.10 5.55
N LEU A 67 3.49 -9.19 5.78
CA LEU A 67 4.11 -10.34 6.45
C LEU A 67 3.75 -10.36 7.94
N LEU A 68 3.87 -9.21 8.61
CA LEU A 68 3.51 -9.07 10.03
C LEU A 68 2.03 -9.38 10.27
N ASP A 69 1.17 -9.03 9.32
CA ASP A 69 -0.25 -9.35 9.41
C ASP A 69 -0.56 -10.83 9.20
N GLN A 70 0.13 -11.48 8.24
CA GLN A 70 0.03 -12.92 8.03
C GLN A 70 0.43 -13.72 9.27
N GLU A 71 1.39 -13.21 10.05
CA GLU A 71 1.82 -13.77 11.33
C GLU A 71 0.86 -13.46 12.49
N GLY A 72 -0.21 -12.67 12.26
CA GLY A 72 -1.14 -12.21 13.29
C GLY A 72 -0.54 -11.16 14.23
N ALA A 73 0.58 -10.55 13.86
CA ALA A 73 1.38 -9.69 14.73
C ALA A 73 0.90 -8.24 14.79
N VAL A 74 0.05 -7.77 13.87
CA VAL A 74 -0.43 -6.37 13.84
C VAL A 74 -1.94 -6.24 13.66
N GLY A 75 -2.57 -7.11 12.86
CA GLY A 75 -4.00 -7.00 12.56
C GLY A 75 -4.37 -5.62 12.03
N PRO A 76 -5.59 -5.08 12.28
CA PRO A 76 -6.00 -3.77 11.80
C PRO A 76 -5.29 -2.58 12.48
N ALA A 77 -4.49 -2.82 13.53
CA ALA A 77 -3.93 -1.75 14.35
C ALA A 77 -2.93 -0.86 13.59
N ALA A 78 -2.33 -1.35 12.51
CA ALA A 78 -1.41 -0.58 11.66
C ALA A 78 -2.12 0.17 10.50
N LEU A 79 -3.46 0.13 10.42
CA LEU A 79 -4.23 0.83 9.39
C LEU A 79 -3.97 2.35 9.30
N PRO A 80 -3.74 3.08 10.41
CA PRO A 80 -3.37 4.50 10.34
C PRO A 80 -2.12 4.77 9.48
N LEU A 81 -1.16 3.83 9.38
CA LEU A 81 0.04 3.98 8.56
C LEU A 81 -0.29 3.97 7.07
N ILE A 82 -1.22 3.10 6.66
CA ILE A 82 -1.74 3.08 5.28
C ILE A 82 -2.46 4.39 4.99
N ALA A 83 -3.33 4.83 5.90
CA ALA A 83 -4.10 6.06 5.73
C ALA A 83 -3.21 7.30 5.63
N ASP A 84 -2.08 7.35 6.35
CA ASP A 84 -1.08 8.40 6.22
C ASP A 84 -0.35 8.32 4.88
N ALA A 85 0.19 7.15 4.51
CA ALA A 85 0.90 6.97 3.25
C ALA A 85 0.04 7.37 2.03
N LEU A 86 -1.25 7.02 2.07
CA LEU A 86 -2.24 7.41 1.05
C LEU A 86 -2.59 8.90 1.04
N ARG A 87 -2.19 9.70 2.04
CA ARG A 87 -2.30 11.17 2.01
C ARG A 87 -1.08 11.84 1.37
N THR A 88 0.05 11.14 1.27
CA THR A 88 1.29 11.66 0.66
C THR A 88 1.23 11.69 -0.87
N ASN A 89 2.05 12.52 -1.53
CA ASN A 89 2.25 12.49 -2.98
C ASN A 89 3.55 11.76 -3.39
N ASP A 90 4.16 10.98 -2.48
CA ASP A 90 5.31 10.13 -2.83
C ASP A 90 4.80 8.82 -3.45
N ALA A 91 5.03 8.65 -4.74
CA ALA A 91 4.57 7.47 -5.48
C ALA A 91 5.08 6.15 -4.88
N ARG A 92 6.27 6.14 -4.27
CA ARG A 92 6.83 4.93 -3.65
C ARG A 92 6.04 4.55 -2.40
N LEU A 93 5.71 5.54 -1.55
CA LEU A 93 4.91 5.30 -0.34
C LEU A 93 3.49 4.84 -0.70
N VAL A 94 2.85 5.50 -1.67
CA VAL A 94 1.53 5.10 -2.13
C VAL A 94 1.54 3.69 -2.71
N THR A 95 2.54 3.35 -3.54
CA THR A 95 2.71 2.00 -4.09
C THR A 95 2.87 0.95 -2.98
N ALA A 96 3.67 1.23 -1.95
CA ALA A 96 3.83 0.32 -0.82
C ALA A 96 2.53 0.19 0.01
N ALA A 97 1.73 1.26 0.09
CA ALA A 97 0.50 1.29 0.88
C ALA A 97 -0.68 0.55 0.23
N VAL A 98 -0.72 0.38 -1.09
CA VAL A 98 -1.85 -0.29 -1.79
C VAL A 98 -1.71 -1.82 -1.89
N GLY A 99 -0.78 -2.41 -1.14
CA GLY A 99 -0.52 -3.84 -1.10
C GLY A 99 -1.56 -4.68 -0.31
N PRO A 100 -1.28 -5.97 -0.06
CA PRO A 100 -2.24 -6.93 0.50
C PRO A 100 -2.86 -6.52 1.84
N TYR A 101 -2.09 -5.84 2.70
CA TYR A 101 -2.57 -5.34 3.99
C TYR A 101 -3.72 -4.34 3.82
N ALA A 102 -3.58 -3.37 2.91
CA ALA A 102 -4.64 -2.41 2.60
C ALA A 102 -5.85 -3.09 1.96
N ALA A 103 -5.63 -4.05 1.06
CA ALA A 103 -6.69 -4.83 0.43
C ALA A 103 -7.50 -5.67 1.44
N ARG A 104 -6.95 -5.96 2.61
CA ARG A 104 -7.61 -6.67 3.71
C ARG A 104 -8.36 -5.73 4.65
N TYR A 105 -7.77 -4.60 5.01
CA TYR A 105 -8.27 -3.75 6.10
C TYR A 105 -8.96 -2.45 5.68
N LEU A 106 -8.70 -1.94 4.47
CA LEU A 106 -9.48 -0.80 3.99
C LEU A 106 -10.90 -1.25 3.68
N ASP A 107 -11.87 -0.46 4.14
CA ASP A 107 -13.24 -0.58 3.68
C ASP A 107 -13.33 -0.30 2.17
N GLN A 108 -14.47 -0.64 1.57
CA GLN A 108 -14.63 -0.51 0.12
C GLN A 108 -14.48 0.94 -0.38
N PRO A 109 -15.12 1.95 0.23
CA PRO A 109 -14.93 3.33 -0.19
C PRO A 109 -13.48 3.82 -0.11
N ALA A 110 -12.77 3.58 1.00
CA ALA A 110 -11.38 4.00 1.15
C ALA A 110 -10.44 3.27 0.20
N TRP A 111 -10.69 1.98 -0.04
CA TRP A 111 -9.92 1.21 -1.02
C TRP A 111 -10.11 1.76 -2.44
N ARG A 112 -11.34 2.09 -2.89
CA ARG A 112 -11.57 2.73 -4.20
C ARG A 112 -10.82 4.05 -4.35
N GLN A 113 -10.82 4.89 -3.31
CA GLN A 113 -10.08 6.15 -3.32
C GLN A 113 -8.56 5.93 -3.42
N ALA A 114 -8.03 4.89 -2.78
CA ALA A 114 -6.63 4.49 -2.92
C ALA A 114 -6.31 4.06 -4.36
N VAL A 115 -7.20 3.30 -5.01
CA VAL A 115 -7.04 2.89 -6.41
C VAL A 115 -7.06 4.11 -7.34
N LEU A 116 -8.03 5.01 -7.18
CA LEU A 116 -8.08 6.25 -7.96
C LEU A 116 -6.83 7.09 -7.78
N LYS A 117 -6.32 7.20 -6.55
CA LYS A 117 -5.06 7.91 -6.29
C LYS A 117 -3.91 7.30 -7.09
N CYS A 118 -3.84 5.98 -7.22
CA CYS A 118 -2.84 5.33 -8.07
C CYS A 118 -2.96 5.78 -9.53
N VAL A 119 -4.19 5.79 -10.07
CA VAL A 119 -4.47 6.27 -11.43
C VAL A 119 -4.02 7.73 -11.60
N PHE A 120 -4.39 8.63 -10.67
CA PHE A 120 -3.98 10.04 -10.73
C PHE A 120 -2.46 10.23 -10.66
N MET A 121 -1.76 9.36 -9.96
CA MET A 121 -0.31 9.41 -9.79
C MET A 121 0.47 8.61 -10.85
N ASN A 122 -0.22 7.99 -11.82
CA ASN A 122 0.37 7.05 -12.79
C ASN A 122 1.11 5.89 -12.12
N ILE A 123 0.63 5.44 -10.96
CA ILE A 123 1.09 4.19 -10.33
C ILE A 123 0.36 3.04 -11.02
N PRO A 124 1.09 2.03 -11.55
CA PRO A 124 0.46 0.92 -12.25
C PRO A 124 -0.57 0.19 -11.40
N LEU A 125 -1.74 -0.10 -11.97
CA LEU A 125 -2.85 -0.75 -11.27
C LEU A 125 -2.50 -2.18 -10.80
N TYR A 126 -1.52 -2.85 -11.41
CA TYR A 126 -1.04 -4.15 -10.94
C TYR A 126 -0.42 -4.09 -9.52
N ALA A 127 0.01 -2.91 -9.06
CA ALA A 127 0.51 -2.73 -7.70
C ALA A 127 -0.60 -2.79 -6.64
N VAL A 128 -1.86 -2.55 -7.04
CA VAL A 128 -3.00 -2.55 -6.15
C VAL A 128 -3.44 -3.99 -5.87
N ALA A 129 -3.23 -4.45 -4.64
CA ALA A 129 -3.64 -5.78 -4.25
C ALA A 129 -5.17 -5.89 -4.20
N GLY A 130 -5.69 -7.03 -4.67
CA GLY A 130 -7.12 -7.32 -4.65
C GLY A 130 -7.94 -6.62 -5.73
N LEU A 131 -7.30 -5.98 -6.73
CA LEU A 131 -7.98 -5.24 -7.79
C LEU A 131 -9.12 -6.05 -8.44
N ALA A 132 -8.82 -7.22 -8.99
CA ALA A 132 -9.80 -8.07 -9.64
C ALA A 132 -10.95 -8.52 -8.71
N ARG A 133 -10.66 -8.75 -7.42
CA ARG A 133 -11.66 -9.23 -6.44
C ARG A 133 -12.56 -8.11 -5.93
N ARG A 134 -12.02 -6.91 -5.78
CA ARG A 134 -12.69 -5.77 -5.13
C ARG A 134 -13.21 -4.74 -6.11
N THR A 135 -12.94 -4.89 -7.40
CA THR A 135 -13.54 -4.02 -8.41
C THR A 135 -15.05 -4.24 -8.43
N ASP A 136 -15.78 -3.15 -8.40
CA ASP A 136 -17.24 -3.11 -8.36
C ASP A 136 -17.75 -2.03 -9.33
N PRO A 137 -19.07 -1.98 -9.58
CA PRO A 137 -19.62 -1.04 -10.56
C PRO A 137 -19.29 0.42 -10.27
N GLU A 138 -19.16 0.79 -8.98
CA GLU A 138 -18.81 2.14 -8.61
C GLU A 138 -17.36 2.48 -8.97
N LEU A 139 -16.40 1.57 -8.77
CA LEU A 139 -15.03 1.78 -9.21
C LEU A 139 -14.93 1.87 -10.75
N VAL A 140 -15.66 1.03 -11.48
CA VAL A 140 -15.70 1.09 -12.96
C VAL A 140 -16.27 2.43 -13.43
N ARG A 141 -17.36 2.91 -12.80
CA ARG A 141 -17.92 4.24 -13.09
C ARG A 141 -16.90 5.36 -12.84
N MET A 142 -16.13 5.28 -11.76
CA MET A 142 -15.08 6.24 -11.45
C MET A 142 -13.94 6.21 -12.49
N PHE A 143 -13.52 5.02 -12.93
CA PHE A 143 -12.54 4.84 -13.99
C PHE A 143 -13.01 5.45 -15.32
N ALA A 144 -14.26 5.20 -15.72
CA ALA A 144 -14.84 5.76 -16.93
C ALA A 144 -14.90 7.30 -16.86
N ALA A 145 -15.30 7.87 -15.71
CA ALA A 145 -15.30 9.31 -15.50
C ALA A 145 -13.89 9.93 -15.64
N PHE A 146 -12.87 9.29 -15.06
CA PHE A 146 -11.49 9.74 -15.21
C PHE A 146 -11.02 9.66 -16.68
N ALA A 147 -11.30 8.57 -17.39
CA ALA A 147 -10.94 8.40 -18.79
C ALA A 147 -11.61 9.47 -19.68
N ALA A 148 -12.88 9.77 -19.44
CA ALA A 148 -13.60 10.84 -20.12
C ALA A 148 -12.98 12.22 -19.87
N GLU A 149 -12.62 12.54 -18.63
CA GLU A 149 -11.95 13.81 -18.27
C GLU A 149 -10.59 13.95 -18.96
N ARG A 150 -9.79 12.87 -19.01
CA ARG A 150 -8.51 12.83 -19.71
C ARG A 150 -8.67 13.09 -21.21
N THR A 151 -9.61 12.40 -21.83
CA THR A 151 -9.92 12.51 -23.26
C THR A 151 -10.41 13.90 -23.63
N ALA A 152 -11.34 14.46 -22.84
CA ALA A 152 -11.84 15.83 -23.03
C ALA A 152 -10.73 16.89 -22.92
N ALA A 153 -9.71 16.62 -22.10
CA ALA A 153 -8.53 17.48 -21.97
C ALA A 153 -7.44 17.20 -23.04
N GLY A 154 -7.67 16.30 -24.01
CA GLY A 154 -6.69 15.92 -25.03
C GLY A 154 -5.48 15.19 -24.47
N ARG A 155 -5.61 14.55 -23.31
CA ARG A 155 -4.52 13.83 -22.64
C ARG A 155 -4.75 12.31 -22.72
N PRO A 156 -3.69 11.49 -22.87
CA PRO A 156 -3.84 10.04 -23.01
C PRO A 156 -4.44 9.42 -21.74
N VAL A 157 -5.24 8.38 -21.93
CA VAL A 157 -5.73 7.52 -20.84
C VAL A 157 -4.69 6.42 -20.60
N PRO A 158 -4.35 6.07 -19.34
CA PRO A 158 -3.42 4.98 -19.06
C PRO A 158 -3.91 3.63 -19.62
N ASP A 159 -3.01 2.85 -20.23
CA ASP A 159 -3.35 1.57 -20.89
C ASP A 159 -3.90 0.51 -19.91
N ASP A 160 -3.37 0.48 -18.69
CA ASP A 160 -3.84 -0.44 -17.65
C ASP A 160 -5.26 -0.08 -17.17
N LEU A 161 -5.63 1.21 -17.18
CA LEU A 161 -6.99 1.67 -16.93
C LEU A 161 -7.94 1.28 -18.08
N LEU A 162 -7.52 1.45 -19.34
CA LEU A 162 -8.30 1.01 -20.50
C LEU A 162 -8.54 -0.50 -20.44
N THR A 163 -7.51 -1.28 -20.10
CA THR A 163 -7.64 -2.72 -19.89
C THR A 163 -8.67 -3.05 -18.83
N GLN A 164 -8.73 -2.32 -17.71
CA GLN A 164 -9.78 -2.53 -16.70
C GLN A 164 -11.17 -2.21 -17.25
N LEU A 165 -11.33 -1.13 -18.02
CA LEU A 165 -12.62 -0.76 -18.60
C LEU A 165 -13.11 -1.83 -19.60
N ASP A 166 -12.26 -2.29 -20.50
CA ASP A 166 -12.60 -3.30 -21.51
C ASP A 166 -13.03 -4.64 -20.87
N LEU A 167 -12.36 -5.05 -19.78
CA LEU A 167 -12.71 -6.25 -19.03
C LEU A 167 -14.12 -6.19 -18.43
N HIS A 168 -14.61 -5.00 -18.09
CA HIS A 168 -15.90 -4.81 -17.44
C HIS A 168 -17.02 -4.43 -18.41
N ASP A 169 -16.72 -3.88 -19.58
CA ASP A 169 -17.69 -3.66 -20.66
C ASP A 169 -18.13 -4.99 -21.31
N THR A 170 -17.19 -5.93 -21.46
CA THR A 170 -17.47 -7.26 -22.01
C THR A 170 -18.34 -8.13 -21.07
N GLY A 171 -18.32 -7.85 -19.76
CA GLY A 171 -19.10 -8.59 -18.76
C GLY A 171 -20.60 -8.27 -18.79
N GLU A 172 -20.99 -7.05 -19.17
CA GLU A 172 -22.40 -6.65 -19.25
C GLU A 172 -23.09 -7.23 -20.49
N HIS A 173 -22.38 -7.44 -21.60
CA HIS A 173 -22.94 -8.04 -22.82
C HIS A 173 -23.28 -9.54 -22.69
N HIS A 174 -22.65 -10.26 -21.75
CA HIS A 174 -22.88 -11.71 -21.57
C HIS A 174 -23.94 -12.04 -20.50
N ALA A 175 -24.43 -11.06 -19.74
CA ALA A 175 -25.45 -11.24 -18.69
C ALA A 175 -26.90 -11.12 -19.20
N HIS A 176 -27.10 -10.97 -20.52
CA HIS A 176 -28.39 -10.78 -21.17
C HIS A 176 -28.71 -11.83 -22.26
N LEU A 177 -28.07 -12.99 -22.22
CA LEU A 177 -28.40 -14.17 -23.03
C LEU A 177 -28.71 -15.36 -22.12
#